data_AF-A0A376VY92-F1
#
_entry.id   AF-A0A376VY92-F1
#
_cell.length_a   1.000
_cell.length_b   1.000
_cell.length_c   1.000
_cell.angle_alpha   90.00
_cell.angle_beta   90.00
_cell.angle_gamma   90.00
#
_symmetry.space_group_name_H-M   'P 1'
#
loop_
_entity.id
_entity.type
_entity.pdbx_description
1 polymer ?
#
loop_
_entity_poly.entity_id
_entity_poly.type
_entity_poly.pdbx_seq_one_letter_code
_entity_poly.pdbx_strand_id
1 'polypeptide(L)'
;MGNLCIVALILAFFSYRHGLPLTLRSALYPIIGDRIYGPVGHAVDIFAVIGTVFGVATSLGYGVLQVNAGLNHLFGVPINETVQVILIVVITGLATISVVSGLDKGIRILSELNLGLALLLLALVLVSGTNRASAEVICGKYGRLSFGTGE
;
A
#
# COMPACT_ATOMS: atom_id res chain seq x y z
N MET A 1 1.17 10.30 -9.16
CA MET A 1 1.13 8.89 -9.62
C MET A 1 2.41 8.44 -10.36
N GLY A 2 3.19 9.34 -10.99
CA GLY A 2 4.36 8.93 -11.80
C GLY A 2 5.57 8.38 -11.05
N ASN A 3 5.77 8.77 -9.78
CA ASN A 3 7.05 8.50 -9.07
C ASN A 3 7.29 7.01 -8.82
N LEU A 4 6.26 6.24 -8.47
CA LEU A 4 6.39 4.79 -8.22
C LEU A 4 6.70 4.03 -9.52
N CYS A 5 6.11 4.46 -10.64
CA CYS A 5 6.36 3.86 -11.95
C CYS A 5 7.81 4.07 -12.40
N ILE A 6 8.36 5.26 -12.20
CA ILE A 6 9.76 5.57 -12.54
C ILE A 6 10.71 4.69 -11.73
N VAL A 7 10.51 4.58 -10.41
CA VAL A 7 11.35 3.75 -9.53
C VAL A 7 11.24 2.26 -9.89
N ALA A 8 10.03 1.77 -10.15
CA ALA A 8 9.80 0.37 -10.54
C ALA A 8 10.44 0.03 -11.90
N LEU A 9 10.32 0.93 -12.89
CA LEU A 9 10.94 0.76 -14.22
C LEU A 9 12.47 0.72 -14.15
N ILE A 10 13.08 1.59 -13.35
CA ILE A 10 14.54 1.62 -13.17
C ILE A 10 15.02 0.31 -12.54
N LEU A 11 14.38 -0.13 -11.45
CA LEU A 11 14.73 -1.39 -10.78
C LEU A 11 14.53 -2.62 -11.69
N ALA A 12 13.41 -2.67 -12.41
CA ALA A 12 13.13 -3.74 -13.37
C ALA A 12 14.16 -3.77 -14.51
N PHE A 13 14.49 -2.61 -15.09
CA PHE A 13 15.48 -2.52 -16.17
C PHE A 13 16.85 -3.02 -15.70
N PHE A 14 17.38 -2.55 -14.57
CA PHE A 14 18.70 -2.98 -14.09
C PHE A 14 18.72 -4.43 -13.62
N SER A 15 17.66 -4.93 -13.02
CA SER A 15 17.62 -6.33 -12.58
C SER A 15 17.49 -7.31 -13.76
N TYR A 16 16.62 -7.02 -14.73
CA TYR A 16 16.37 -7.91 -15.87
C TYR A 16 17.41 -7.78 -16.99
N ARG A 17 17.99 -6.59 -17.20
CA ARG A 17 18.98 -6.34 -18.27
C ARG A 17 20.43 -6.52 -17.81
N HIS A 18 20.74 -6.19 -16.56
CA HIS A 18 22.11 -6.19 -16.02
C HIS A 18 22.34 -7.24 -14.92
N GLY A 19 21.34 -8.02 -14.53
CA GLY A 19 21.49 -9.10 -13.54
C GLY A 19 21.81 -8.63 -12.12
N LEU A 20 21.62 -7.33 -11.83
CA LEU A 20 21.85 -6.74 -10.52
C LEU A 20 20.72 -7.14 -9.54
N PRO A 21 21.00 -7.26 -8.23
CA PRO A 21 19.99 -7.65 -7.24
C PRO A 21 18.82 -6.66 -7.21
N LEU A 22 17.58 -7.12 -6.98
CA LEU A 22 16.37 -6.30 -6.84
C LEU A 22 16.36 -5.47 -5.54
N THR A 23 17.29 -4.53 -5.43
CA THR A 23 17.48 -3.70 -4.23
C THR A 23 17.65 -2.24 -4.65
N LEU A 24 17.26 -1.31 -3.76
CA LEU A 24 17.33 0.12 -4.08
C LEU A 24 18.76 0.61 -4.39
N ARG A 25 19.77 -0.06 -3.83
CA ARG A 25 21.19 0.16 -4.18
C ARG A 25 21.49 -0.09 -5.67
N SER A 26 20.81 -1.02 -6.33
CA SER A 26 21.02 -1.31 -7.76
C SER A 26 20.47 -0.23 -8.68
N ALA A 27 19.42 0.50 -8.26
CA ALA A 27 18.92 1.67 -9.00
C ALA A 27 19.93 2.83 -9.00
N LEU A 28 20.86 2.87 -8.04
CA LEU A 28 21.92 3.86 -7.95
C LEU A 28 23.22 3.44 -8.64
N TYR A 29 23.29 2.21 -9.17
CA TYR A 29 24.42 1.76 -9.99
C TYR A 29 24.83 2.74 -11.11
N PRO A 30 23.92 3.35 -11.90
CA PRO A 30 24.32 4.31 -12.94
C PRO A 30 24.96 5.62 -12.41
N ILE A 31 24.74 5.98 -11.14
CA ILE A 31 25.26 7.22 -10.54
C ILE A 31 26.54 6.96 -9.73
N ILE A 32 26.57 5.86 -8.98
CA ILE A 32 27.63 5.57 -8.00
C ILE A 32 28.56 4.42 -8.46
N GLY A 33 28.26 3.77 -9.59
CA GLY A 33 29.06 2.68 -10.16
C GLY A 33 29.16 1.47 -9.22
N ASP A 34 30.32 0.82 -9.19
CA ASP A 34 30.60 -0.35 -8.33
C ASP A 34 30.57 -0.07 -6.82
N ARG A 35 30.47 1.21 -6.41
CA ARG A 35 30.37 1.59 -4.98
C ARG A 35 29.06 1.14 -4.32
N ILE A 36 28.13 0.58 -5.08
CA ILE A 36 26.90 -0.07 -4.58
C ILE A 36 27.18 -1.26 -3.66
N TYR A 37 28.34 -1.92 -3.80
CA TYR A 37 28.78 -3.00 -2.91
C TYR A 37 29.55 -2.49 -1.67
N GLY A 38 29.76 -1.17 -1.59
CA GLY A 38 30.44 -0.51 -0.49
C GLY A 38 29.48 0.07 0.57
N PRO A 39 30.03 0.80 1.57
CA PRO A 39 29.25 1.35 2.68
C PRO A 39 28.14 2.32 2.25
N VAL A 40 28.32 3.00 1.11
CA VAL A 40 27.30 3.91 0.54
C VAL A 40 26.07 3.13 0.09
N GLY A 41 26.24 1.98 -0.57
CA GLY A 41 25.12 1.13 -0.99
C GLY A 41 24.37 0.52 0.19
N HIS A 42 25.10 0.13 1.26
CA HIS A 42 24.49 -0.36 2.50
C HIS A 42 23.68 0.72 3.22
N ALA A 43 24.19 1.95 3.29
CA ALA A 43 23.46 3.07 3.89
C ALA A 43 22.13 3.32 3.16
N VAL A 44 22.14 3.35 1.82
CA VAL A 44 20.92 3.53 1.02
C VAL A 44 19.93 2.40 1.26
N ASP A 45 20.39 1.15 1.26
CA ASP A 45 19.52 -0.02 1.49
C ASP A 45 18.84 0.05 2.86
N ILE A 46 19.56 0.51 3.89
CA ILE A 46 19.00 0.74 5.23
C ILE A 46 17.93 1.84 5.18
N PHE A 47 18.21 2.99 4.55
CA PHE A 47 17.21 4.06 4.41
C PHE A 47 15.95 3.59 3.64
N ALA A 48 16.15 2.78 2.59
CA ALA A 48 15.08 2.19 1.80
C ALA A 48 14.19 1.25 2.62
N VAL A 49 14.81 0.34 3.38
CA VAL A 49 14.09 -0.61 4.26
C VAL A 49 13.33 0.16 5.33
N ILE A 50 13.97 1.13 5.98
CA ILE A 50 13.34 1.97 7.00
C ILE A 50 12.12 2.71 6.42
N GLY A 51 12.27 3.36 5.27
CA GLY A 51 11.17 4.09 4.63
C GLY A 51 9.99 3.17 4.27
N THR A 52 10.28 1.97 3.78
CA THR A 52 9.26 0.97 3.45
C THR A 52 8.53 0.48 4.70
N VAL A 53 9.26 0.16 5.77
CA VAL A 53 8.67 -0.31 7.04
C VAL A 53 7.81 0.77 7.67
N PHE A 54 8.26 2.04 7.72
CA PHE A 54 7.45 3.15 8.22
C PHE A 54 6.19 3.38 7.38
N GLY A 55 6.29 3.28 6.05
CA GLY A 55 5.14 3.40 5.16
C GLY A 55 4.10 2.30 5.40
N VAL A 56 4.55 1.05 5.51
CA VAL A 56 3.69 -0.10 5.80
C VAL A 56 3.07 0.01 7.19
N ALA A 57 3.84 0.38 8.22
CA ALA A 57 3.36 0.53 9.60
C ALA A 57 2.28 1.62 9.70
N THR A 58 2.48 2.75 9.03
CA THR A 58 1.49 3.84 9.00
C THR A 58 0.19 3.40 8.32
N SER A 59 0.30 2.75 7.16
CA SER A 59 -0.87 2.22 6.44
C SER A 59 -1.62 1.17 7.26
N LEU A 60 -0.91 0.29 7.97
CA LEU A 60 -1.50 -0.72 8.86
C LEU A 60 -2.22 -0.07 10.05
N GLY A 61 -1.62 0.97 10.63
CA GLY A 61 -2.21 1.73 11.73
C GLY A 61 -3.56 2.34 11.34
N TYR A 62 -3.64 3.03 10.20
CA TYR A 62 -4.91 3.53 9.67
C TYR A 62 -5.92 2.41 9.37
N GLY A 63 -5.46 1.28 8.84
CA GLY A 63 -6.31 0.11 8.61
C GLY A 63 -6.93 -0.43 9.90
N VAL A 64 -6.16 -0.54 10.98
CA VAL A 64 -6.66 -1.00 12.29
C VAL A 64 -7.66 -0.03 12.89
N LEU A 65 -7.42 1.28 12.78
CA LEU A 65 -8.38 2.30 13.21
C LEU A 65 -9.71 2.16 12.46
N GLN A 66 -9.66 1.91 11.16
CA GLN A 66 -10.85 1.70 10.33
C GLN A 66 -11.60 0.41 10.71
N VAL A 67 -10.87 -0.69 10.94
CA VAL A 67 -11.45 -1.96 11.38
C VAL A 67 -12.09 -1.82 12.76
N ASN A 68 -11.42 -1.18 13.72
CA ASN A 68 -11.95 -0.98 15.06
C ASN A 68 -13.23 -0.12 15.04
N ALA A 69 -13.27 0.95 14.24
CA ALA A 69 -14.47 1.75 14.04
C ALA A 69 -15.63 0.91 13.45
N GLY A 70 -15.34 0.03 12.50
CA GLY A 70 -16.32 -0.92 11.95
C GLY A 70 -16.85 -1.91 13.00
N LEU A 71 -15.95 -2.50 13.81
CA LEU A 71 -16.32 -3.41 14.90
C LEU A 71 -17.12 -2.71 15.99
N ASN A 72 -16.78 -1.46 16.31
CA ASN A 72 -17.55 -0.63 17.24
C ASN A 72 -18.98 -0.42 16.73
N HIS A 73 -19.13 -0.12 15.44
CA HIS A 73 -20.44 0.12 14.84
C HIS A 73 -21.32 -1.15 14.77
N LEU A 74 -20.72 -2.31 14.48
CA LEU A 74 -21.44 -3.58 14.30
C LEU A 74 -21.68 -4.34 15.62
N PHE A 75 -20.70 -4.34 16.53
CA PHE A 75 -20.67 -5.18 17.72
C PHE A 75 -20.54 -4.39 19.03
N GLY A 76 -20.42 -3.05 18.97
CA GLY A 76 -20.28 -2.20 20.16
C GLY A 76 -18.90 -2.29 20.84
N VAL A 77 -17.89 -2.87 20.19
CA VAL A 77 -16.52 -3.01 20.75
C VAL A 77 -15.92 -1.62 21.01
N PRO A 78 -15.39 -1.31 22.20
CA PRO A 78 -14.88 0.02 22.51
C PRO A 78 -13.65 0.40 21.67
N ILE A 79 -13.60 1.65 21.22
CA ILE A 79 -12.45 2.21 20.50
C ILE A 79 -11.41 2.66 21.53
N ASN A 80 -10.55 1.73 21.94
CA ASN A 80 -9.42 2.03 22.83
C ASN A 80 -8.11 1.46 22.27
N GLU A 81 -6.98 1.94 22.82
CA GLU A 81 -5.64 1.51 22.39
C GLU A 81 -5.42 0.01 22.60
N THR A 82 -6.01 -0.57 23.65
CA THR A 82 -5.89 -2.01 23.94
C THR A 82 -6.46 -2.87 22.81
N VAL A 83 -7.67 -2.56 22.33
CA VAL A 83 -8.31 -3.29 21.22
C VAL A 83 -7.52 -3.09 19.93
N GLN A 84 -7.00 -1.89 19.67
CA GLN A 84 -6.17 -1.61 18.49
C GLN A 84 -4.88 -2.44 18.51
N VAL A 85 -4.19 -2.51 19.65
CA VAL A 85 -2.97 -3.33 19.81
C VAL A 85 -3.28 -4.81 19.62
N ILE A 86 -4.39 -5.31 20.18
CA ILE A 86 -4.83 -6.70 19.97
C ILE A 86 -5.07 -6.98 18.48
N LEU A 87 -5.78 -6.08 17.78
CA LEU A 87 -6.04 -6.20 16.34
C LEU A 87 -4.74 -6.21 15.53
N ILE A 88 -3.76 -5.36 15.87
CA ILE A 88 -2.43 -5.38 15.23
C ILE A 88 -1.78 -6.75 15.42
N VAL A 89 -1.70 -7.25 16.65
CA VAL A 89 -1.07 -8.54 16.95
C VAL A 89 -1.74 -9.68 16.17
N VAL A 90 -3.08 -9.69 16.11
CA VAL A 90 -3.83 -10.71 15.37
C VAL A 90 -3.55 -10.61 13.86
N ILE A 91 -3.66 -9.42 13.26
CA ILE A 91 -3.43 -9.22 11.82
C ILE A 91 -1.98 -9.54 11.44
N THR A 92 -1.01 -9.09 12.23
CA THR A 92 0.41 -9.41 12.02
C THR A 92 0.68 -10.91 12.20
N GLY A 93 0.04 -11.57 13.17
CA GLY A 93 0.11 -13.02 13.33
C GLY A 93 -0.43 -13.77 12.11
N LEU A 94 -1.61 -13.38 11.61
CA LEU A 94 -2.19 -13.93 10.38
C LEU A 94 -1.29 -13.70 9.15
N ALA A 95 -0.72 -12.50 9.03
CA ALA A 95 0.22 -12.18 7.96
C ALA A 95 1.48 -13.05 8.04
N THR A 96 2.01 -13.28 9.25
CA THR A 96 3.18 -14.13 9.47
C THR A 96 2.89 -15.57 9.07
N ILE A 97 1.73 -16.12 9.46
CA ILE A 97 1.29 -17.45 9.04
C ILE A 97 1.15 -17.52 7.51
N SER A 98 0.58 -16.49 6.88
CA SER A 98 0.43 -16.40 5.42
C SER A 98 1.79 -16.43 4.70
N VAL A 99 2.79 -15.73 5.23
CA VAL A 99 4.17 -15.75 4.69
C VAL A 99 4.79 -17.13 4.82
N VAL A 100 4.63 -17.80 5.96
CA VAL A 100 5.22 -19.13 6.21
C VAL A 100 4.54 -20.23 5.38
N SER A 101 3.23 -20.15 5.16
CA SER A 101 2.46 -21.15 4.40
C SER A 101 2.61 -21.03 2.88
N GLY A 102 3.21 -19.96 2.36
CA GLY A 102 3.49 -19.77 0.95
C GLY A 102 2.92 -18.46 0.40
N LEU A 103 3.83 -17.52 0.13
CA LEU A 103 3.54 -16.14 -0.28
C LEU A 103 2.68 -16.07 -1.56
N ASP A 104 3.02 -16.85 -2.59
CA ASP A 104 2.35 -16.78 -3.89
C ASP A 104 0.85 -17.12 -3.83
N LYS A 105 0.48 -18.17 -3.09
CA LYS A 105 -0.93 -18.54 -2.93
C LYS A 105 -1.65 -17.58 -1.99
N GLY A 106 -1.01 -17.17 -0.90
CA GLY A 106 -1.58 -16.25 0.09
C GLY A 106 -1.96 -14.90 -0.53
N ILE A 107 -1.00 -14.26 -1.21
CA ILE A 107 -1.21 -12.95 -1.86
C ILE A 107 -2.30 -13.04 -2.93
N ARG A 108 -2.29 -14.09 -3.74
CA ARG A 108 -3.27 -14.24 -4.83
C ARG A 108 -4.70 -14.31 -4.31
N ILE A 109 -4.96 -15.17 -3.33
CA ILE A 109 -6.31 -15.35 -2.77
C ILE A 109 -6.78 -14.06 -2.07
N LEU A 110 -5.92 -13.43 -1.26
CA LEU A 110 -6.25 -12.17 -0.60
C LEU A 110 -6.56 -11.05 -1.62
N SER A 111 -5.79 -10.97 -2.70
CA SER A 111 -5.99 -9.97 -3.75
C SER A 111 -7.29 -10.20 -4.53
N GLU A 112 -7.59 -11.44 -4.93
CA GLU A 112 -8.83 -11.80 -5.62
C GLU A 112 -10.06 -11.49 -4.74
N LEU A 113 -10.00 -11.80 -3.43
CA LEU A 113 -11.06 -11.46 -2.47
C LEU A 113 -11.19 -9.95 -2.24
N ASN A 114 -10.08 -9.23 -2.06
CA ASN A 114 -10.10 -7.79 -1.85
C ASN A 114 -10.67 -7.05 -3.07
N LEU A 115 -10.30 -7.46 -4.29
CA LEU A 115 -10.85 -6.90 -5.52
C LEU A 115 -12.35 -7.16 -5.64
N GLY A 116 -12.79 -8.39 -5.35
CA GLY A 116 -14.21 -8.75 -5.35
C GLY A 116 -15.03 -7.93 -4.34
N LEU A 117 -14.53 -7.80 -3.10
CA LEU A 117 -15.15 -7.00 -2.05
C LEU A 117 -15.18 -5.51 -2.40
N ALA A 118 -14.09 -4.98 -2.96
CA ALA A 118 -14.03 -3.58 -3.38
C ALA A 118 -15.06 -3.28 -4.48
N LEU A 119 -15.20 -4.16 -5.48
CA LEU A 119 -16.21 -4.03 -6.54
C LEU A 119 -17.63 -4.13 -5.99
N LEU A 120 -17.89 -5.06 -5.06
CA LEU A 120 -19.19 -5.21 -4.42
C LEU A 120 -19.55 -3.96 -3.61
N LEU A 121 -18.63 -3.46 -2.78
CA LEU A 121 -18.84 -2.25 -2.00
C LEU A 121 -19.03 -1.02 -2.89
N LEU A 122 -18.26 -0.91 -3.97
CA LEU A 122 -18.43 0.15 -4.96
C LEU A 122 -19.84 0.10 -5.58
N ALA A 123 -20.31 -1.08 -5.98
CA ALA A 123 -21.65 -1.25 -6.53
C ALA A 123 -22.74 -0.89 -5.52
N LEU A 124 -22.61 -1.34 -4.26
CA LEU A 124 -23.55 -0.99 -3.19
C LEU A 124 -23.58 0.51 -2.92
N VAL A 125 -22.41 1.18 -2.86
CA VAL A 125 -22.35 2.64 -2.67
C VAL A 125 -22.99 3.39 -3.83
N LEU A 126 -22.79 2.93 -5.07
CA LEU A 126 -23.42 3.54 -6.26
C LEU A 126 -24.95 3.36 -6.27
N VAL A 127 -25.48 2.24 -5.76
CA VAL A 127 -26.92 1.97 -5.72
C VAL A 127 -27.59 2.61 -4.50
N SER A 128 -26.96 2.57 -3.32
CA SER A 128 -27.50 3.10 -2.06
C SER A 128 -27.30 4.61 -1.91
N GLY A 129 -26.20 5.16 -2.44
CA GLY A 129 -25.98 6.60 -2.53
C GLY A 129 -26.73 7.14 -3.73
N THR A 130 -27.99 7.54 -3.54
CA THR A 130 -28.88 8.14 -4.55
C THR A 130 -28.11 8.82 -5.69
N ASN A 131 -28.29 8.31 -6.91
CA ASN A 131 -27.53 8.51 -8.18
C ASN A 131 -26.99 9.92 -8.50
N ARG A 132 -27.38 10.94 -7.74
CA ARG A 132 -27.06 12.36 -7.91
C ARG A 132 -25.80 12.77 -7.14
N ALA A 133 -25.68 12.42 -5.85
CA ALA A 133 -24.57 12.88 -5.01
C ALA A 133 -23.22 12.26 -5.42
N SER A 134 -23.20 10.96 -5.70
CA SER A 134 -21.98 10.22 -6.11
C SER A 134 -21.47 10.69 -7.48
N ALA A 135 -22.39 10.91 -8.43
CA ALA A 135 -22.06 11.40 -9.77
C ALA A 135 -21.57 12.86 -9.75
N GLU A 136 -22.13 13.70 -8.89
CA GLU A 136 -21.77 15.11 -8.75
C GLU A 136 -20.41 15.30 -8.06
N VAL A 137 -20.06 14.45 -7.09
CA VAL A 137 -18.72 14.40 -6.50
C VAL A 137 -17.68 13.96 -7.54
N ILE A 138 -17.97 12.95 -8.36
CA ILE A 138 -17.05 12.48 -9.40
C ILE A 138 -16.90 13.55 -10.48
N CYS A 139 -18.01 14.05 -11.03
CA CYS A 139 -18.02 15.06 -12.09
C CYS A 139 -17.42 16.41 -11.64
N GLY A 140 -17.77 16.87 -10.43
CA GLY A 140 -17.25 18.11 -9.86
C GLY A 140 -15.76 18.05 -9.51
N LYS A 141 -15.26 16.88 -9.07
CA LYS A 141 -13.83 16.68 -8.80
C LYS A 141 -13.02 16.51 -10.09
N TYR A 142 -13.57 15.84 -11.10
CA TYR A 142 -12.94 15.73 -12.43
C TYR A 142 -12.91 17.06 -13.18
N GLY A 143 -14.00 17.84 -13.13
CA GLY A 143 -14.05 19.19 -13.71
C GLY A 143 -13.04 20.15 -13.09
N ARG A 144 -12.85 20.09 -11.76
CA ARG A 144 -11.87 20.92 -11.04
C ARG A 144 -10.41 20.50 -11.24
N LEU A 145 -10.16 19.23 -11.59
CA LEU A 145 -8.83 18.72 -11.91
C LEU A 145 -8.42 18.99 -13.37
N SER A 146 -9.37 18.98 -14.31
CA SER A 146 -9.12 19.31 -15.71
C SER A 146 -9.05 20.82 -15.98
N PHE A 147 -9.81 21.62 -15.22
CA PHE A 147 -9.71 23.07 -15.20
C PHE A 147 -9.01 23.49 -13.92
N GLY A 148 -7.70 23.28 -13.88
CA GLY A 148 -6.86 23.81 -12.81
C GLY A 148 -7.14 25.30 -12.64
N THR A 149 -7.65 25.67 -11.47
CA THR A 149 -7.65 27.06 -11.03
C THR A 149 -6.18 27.47 -11.00
N GLY A 150 -5.79 28.32 -11.94
CA GLY A 150 -4.51 29.00 -11.92
C GLY A 150 -4.54 30.02 -10.78
N GLU A 151 -3.96 29.63 -9.65
CA GLU A 151 -3.27 30.54 -8.75
C GLU A 151 -1.83 30.03 -8.58
#